data_AF-A0A0N4ZF87-F1
#
_entry.id   AF-A0A0N4ZF87-F1
#
_cell.length_a   1.000
_cell.length_b   1.000
_cell.length_c   1.000
_cell.angle_alpha   90.00
_cell.angle_beta   90.00
_cell.angle_gamma   90.00
#
_symmetry.space_group_name_H-M   'P 1'
#
loop_
_entity.id
_entity.type
_entity.pdbx_description
1 polymer ?
#
loop_
_entity_poly.entity_id
_entity_poly.type
_entity_poly.pdbx_seq_one_letter_code
_entity_poly.pdbx_strand_id
1 'polypeptide(L)'
;MFSFISHDVDVSSILRNFSSSKNIVKWEEILNKNENDFEIVSAFKEVNTKLQQQTNFKNFTSQERIPLMNFINNYINKKVTSSSLRTEMITFIRILSRDKHEVELLYIGKIPQYLLAYSHFIKYSNDDPDDINEDITRDVYLESLKCLTNSFYSSKTSQKSATNDVAVVILQTIRLIVLEIYDKICLHSNLKKKSFGEENLPSRDISYLKKFNLDIFDVFNYLKKSNDDTTNSMDLSDVLFLMLKHVFILSFHKSKEQGNYFVTEDALKEFELIGKIFSSSEYYNNKVWPSKFDTNPWSQYFRSLFNVYNLTNPNNMGLLNKYRDSLIQICSSIINYGSLYPQRREQDAINLLAAFPDNLSSLIHKVEIIPAEGSLDEKILKEHLWNGYNMGVPSEIMRIIDDIIPPITDDILTSFSYNPLLELLPANLTVLIGICRSSKEARRYCREVILPPLTSKDVQQRPDVGKGLRNKLIRLISQPELQADRLSAELLFILCKKSVPRLIKYTGLGNCAGLLANSGLLGKINEQKNGSDSEDSETEDYKSVEDKVNPITGYIEKQPKYNVFENMSEEQKEYEAVKLANALHKMMDLGIVSPAVIDEKGGTRAATSVLELVKDVESEKSDSD
;
A
#
# COMPACT_ATOMS: atom_id res chain seq x y z
N MET A 1 -10.31 -8.41 11.67
CA MET A 1 -10.57 -9.54 12.57
C MET A 1 -12.06 -9.82 12.50
N PHE A 2 -12.50 -10.68 11.58
CA PHE A 2 -13.92 -11.04 11.47
C PHE A 2 -14.16 -12.24 12.38
N SER A 3 -15.01 -12.08 13.41
CA SER A 3 -15.48 -13.21 14.18
C SER A 3 -16.48 -13.97 13.30
N PHE A 4 -16.04 -15.11 12.77
CA PHE A 4 -16.94 -16.04 12.12
C PHE A 4 -17.60 -16.85 13.22
N ILE A 5 -18.93 -16.78 13.28
CA ILE A 5 -19.74 -17.74 14.04
C ILE A 5 -19.48 -19.10 13.40
N SER A 6 -18.58 -19.89 13.98
CA SER A 6 -18.33 -21.26 13.56
C SER A 6 -19.55 -22.09 13.96
N HIS A 7 -20.41 -22.41 13.00
CA HIS A 7 -21.02 -23.73 13.07
C HIS A 7 -19.87 -24.71 12.90
N ASP A 8 -19.57 -25.48 13.95
CA ASP A 8 -18.55 -26.55 13.94
C ASP A 8 -18.99 -27.62 12.94
N VAL A 9 -18.72 -27.36 11.67
CA VAL A 9 -18.79 -28.35 10.61
C VAL A 9 -17.65 -29.33 10.87
N ASP A 10 -17.96 -30.59 11.13
CA ASP A 10 -16.95 -31.65 11.26
C ASP A 10 -16.32 -31.94 9.89
N VAL A 11 -15.37 -31.08 9.50
CA VAL A 11 -14.63 -31.15 8.24
C VAL A 11 -13.94 -32.51 8.07
N SER A 12 -13.45 -33.09 9.16
CA SER A 12 -12.72 -34.36 9.15
C SER A 12 -13.65 -35.51 8.75
N SER A 13 -14.80 -35.64 9.42
CA SER A 13 -15.79 -36.67 9.11
C SER A 13 -16.34 -36.53 7.70
N ILE A 14 -16.62 -35.30 7.24
CA ILE A 14 -17.11 -35.04 5.89
C ILE A 14 -16.10 -35.52 4.84
N LEU A 15 -14.83 -35.12 4.98
CA LEU A 15 -13.79 -35.47 4.01
C LEU A 15 -13.49 -36.96 4.03
N ARG A 16 -13.40 -37.59 5.20
CA ARG A 16 -13.15 -39.04 5.33
C ARG A 16 -14.25 -39.89 4.70
N ASN A 17 -15.51 -39.51 4.90
CA ASN A 17 -16.64 -40.21 4.29
C ASN A 17 -16.64 -40.02 2.77
N PHE A 18 -16.36 -38.81 2.30
CA PHE A 18 -16.30 -38.49 0.88
C PHE A 18 -15.17 -39.24 0.16
N SER A 19 -13.96 -39.21 0.70
CA SER A 19 -12.75 -39.82 0.13
C SER A 19 -12.60 -41.32 0.44
N SER A 20 -13.67 -41.99 0.87
CA SER A 20 -13.61 -43.41 1.23
C SER A 20 -13.31 -44.28 0.00
N SER A 21 -12.52 -45.35 0.19
CA SER A 21 -12.16 -46.27 -0.90
C SER A 21 -13.40 -46.86 -1.59
N LYS A 22 -14.48 -47.08 -0.84
CA LYS A 22 -15.76 -47.56 -1.37
C LYS A 22 -16.35 -46.59 -2.40
N ASN A 23 -16.32 -45.29 -2.12
CA ASN A 23 -16.82 -44.28 -3.05
C ASN A 23 -15.95 -44.18 -4.29
N ILE A 24 -14.62 -44.16 -4.11
CA ILE A 24 -13.67 -44.03 -5.23
C ILE A 24 -13.84 -45.19 -6.20
N VAL A 25 -13.84 -46.44 -5.70
CA VAL A 25 -14.03 -47.63 -6.55
C VAL A 25 -15.38 -47.58 -7.28
N LYS A 26 -16.46 -47.17 -6.59
CA LYS A 26 -17.77 -47.00 -7.22
C LYS A 26 -17.74 -45.97 -8.35
N TRP A 27 -17.09 -44.83 -8.14
CA TRP A 27 -16.98 -43.78 -9.15
C TRP A 27 -16.14 -44.20 -10.35
N GLU A 28 -15.05 -44.95 -10.12
CA GLU A 28 -14.24 -45.55 -11.19
C GLU A 28 -15.06 -46.54 -12.03
N GLU A 29 -15.89 -47.39 -11.40
CA GLU A 29 -16.77 -48.29 -12.13
C GLU A 29 -17.79 -47.55 -13.02
N ILE A 30 -18.39 -46.47 -12.51
CA ILE A 30 -19.34 -45.63 -13.27
C ILE A 30 -18.66 -45.02 -14.49
N LEU A 31 -17.49 -44.39 -14.29
CA LEU A 31 -16.76 -43.74 -15.38
C LEU A 31 -16.23 -44.77 -16.39
N ASN A 32 -15.70 -45.92 -15.95
CA ASN A 32 -15.19 -46.95 -16.86
C ASN A 32 -16.29 -47.60 -17.72
N LYS A 33 -17.54 -47.60 -17.25
CA LYS A 33 -18.70 -48.08 -18.03
C LYS A 33 -19.26 -47.02 -18.98
N ASN A 34 -18.69 -45.81 -19.02
CA ASN A 34 -19.24 -44.64 -19.71
C ASN A 34 -20.70 -44.36 -19.32
N GLU A 35 -21.06 -44.61 -18.05
CA GLU A 35 -22.36 -44.26 -17.50
C GLU A 35 -22.43 -42.76 -17.15
N ASN A 36 -23.64 -42.23 -16.95
CA ASN A 36 -23.83 -40.83 -16.59
C ASN A 36 -23.20 -40.52 -15.21
N ASP A 37 -22.34 -39.50 -15.15
CA ASP A 37 -21.59 -39.11 -13.95
C ASP A 37 -22.39 -38.26 -12.93
N PHE A 38 -23.71 -38.12 -13.12
CA PHE A 38 -24.62 -37.34 -12.27
C PHE A 38 -24.48 -37.64 -10.77
N GLU A 39 -24.30 -38.91 -10.39
CA GLU A 39 -24.11 -39.29 -8.99
C GLU A 39 -22.81 -38.69 -8.42
N ILE A 40 -21.73 -38.75 -9.21
CA ILE A 40 -20.41 -38.22 -8.83
C ILE A 40 -20.48 -36.70 -8.74
N VAL A 41 -21.10 -36.04 -9.73
CA VAL A 41 -21.32 -34.58 -9.73
C VAL A 41 -22.06 -34.16 -8.46
N SER A 42 -23.14 -34.86 -8.12
CA SER A 42 -23.95 -34.54 -6.93
C SER A 42 -23.14 -34.69 -5.64
N ALA A 43 -22.32 -35.74 -5.52
CA ALA A 43 -21.47 -35.96 -4.37
C ALA A 43 -20.40 -34.86 -4.20
N PHE A 44 -19.69 -34.49 -5.27
CA PHE A 44 -18.72 -33.39 -5.22
C PHE A 44 -19.40 -32.06 -4.88
N LYS A 45 -20.53 -31.76 -5.51
CA LYS A 45 -21.28 -30.52 -5.28
C LYS A 45 -21.77 -30.38 -3.84
N GLU A 46 -22.26 -31.47 -3.25
CA GLU A 46 -22.66 -31.51 -1.83
C GLU A 46 -21.47 -31.19 -0.92
N VAL A 47 -20.33 -31.84 -1.13
CA VAL A 47 -19.13 -31.62 -0.32
C VAL A 47 -18.56 -30.23 -0.51
N ASN A 48 -18.49 -29.73 -1.75
CA ASN A 48 -18.07 -28.37 -2.05
C ASN A 48 -18.94 -27.35 -1.33
N THR A 49 -20.26 -27.55 -1.31
CA THR A 49 -21.20 -26.66 -0.61
C THR A 49 -20.95 -26.64 0.90
N LYS A 50 -20.74 -27.81 1.52
CA LYS A 50 -20.43 -27.92 2.97
C LYS A 50 -19.09 -27.29 3.34
N LEU A 51 -18.10 -27.37 2.46
CA LEU A 51 -16.73 -26.88 2.71
C LEU A 51 -16.49 -25.45 2.19
N GLN A 52 -17.45 -24.83 1.50
CA GLN A 52 -17.26 -23.57 0.79
C GLN A 52 -16.79 -22.40 1.67
N GLN A 53 -17.13 -22.37 2.95
CA GLN A 53 -16.71 -21.33 3.91
C GLN A 53 -15.52 -21.76 4.79
N GLN A 54 -15.07 -23.00 4.66
CA GLN A 54 -13.99 -23.56 5.47
C GLN A 54 -12.62 -23.14 4.93
N THR A 55 -11.65 -23.02 5.84
CA THR A 55 -10.27 -22.59 5.55
C THR A 55 -9.19 -23.44 6.23
N ASN A 56 -9.58 -24.39 7.08
CA ASN A 56 -8.67 -25.28 7.81
C ASN A 56 -8.98 -26.74 7.45
N PHE A 57 -8.00 -27.43 6.88
CA PHE A 57 -8.10 -28.81 6.39
C PHE A 57 -6.97 -29.70 6.93
N LYS A 58 -6.34 -29.30 8.05
CA LYS A 58 -5.22 -30.02 8.68
C LYS A 58 -5.56 -31.46 9.08
N ASN A 59 -6.82 -31.73 9.40
CA ASN A 59 -7.27 -33.06 9.82
C ASN A 59 -7.53 -34.02 8.63
N PHE A 60 -7.51 -33.51 7.39
CA PHE A 60 -7.60 -34.35 6.20
C PHE A 60 -6.21 -34.89 5.87
N THR A 61 -5.98 -36.15 6.23
CA THR A 61 -4.65 -36.76 6.23
C THR A 61 -4.14 -37.08 4.83
N SER A 62 -2.82 -37.21 4.67
CA SER A 62 -2.19 -37.74 3.45
C SER A 62 -2.83 -39.04 2.94
N GLN A 63 -3.16 -39.97 3.84
CA GLN A 63 -3.73 -41.27 3.50
C GLN A 63 -5.12 -41.15 2.85
N GLU A 64 -5.87 -40.13 3.21
CA GLU A 64 -7.20 -39.85 2.66
C GLU A 64 -7.13 -38.97 1.40
N ARG A 65 -6.16 -38.04 1.34
CA ARG A 65 -5.89 -37.17 0.18
C ARG A 65 -5.45 -37.93 -1.05
N ILE A 66 -4.43 -38.79 -0.92
CA ILE A 66 -3.73 -39.38 -2.07
C ILE A 66 -4.66 -40.20 -2.97
N PRO A 67 -5.51 -41.12 -2.46
CA PRO A 67 -6.41 -41.91 -3.32
C PRO A 67 -7.38 -41.02 -4.11
N LEU A 68 -7.96 -40.02 -3.45
CA LEU A 68 -8.90 -39.10 -4.09
C LEU A 68 -8.21 -38.23 -5.15
N MET A 69 -7.02 -37.73 -4.86
CA MET A 69 -6.26 -36.92 -5.82
C MET A 69 -5.75 -37.74 -7.00
N ASN A 70 -5.43 -39.02 -6.81
CA ASN A 70 -5.11 -39.94 -7.91
C ASN A 70 -6.33 -40.18 -8.81
N PHE A 71 -7.51 -40.40 -8.21
CA PHE A 71 -8.76 -40.48 -8.96
C PHE A 71 -8.98 -39.21 -9.80
N ILE A 72 -8.88 -38.02 -9.19
CA ILE A 72 -9.05 -36.76 -9.91
C ILE A 72 -8.00 -36.63 -11.04
N ASN A 73 -6.72 -36.88 -10.77
CA ASN A 73 -5.66 -36.79 -11.79
C ASN A 73 -5.91 -37.70 -13.00
N ASN A 74 -6.46 -38.90 -12.78
CA ASN A 74 -6.69 -39.89 -13.83
C ASN A 74 -7.90 -39.55 -14.72
N TYR A 75 -8.95 -38.95 -14.16
CA TYR A 75 -10.21 -38.73 -14.88
C TYR A 75 -10.46 -37.26 -15.27
N ILE A 76 -9.88 -36.27 -14.60
CA ILE A 76 -10.22 -34.85 -14.80
C ILE A 76 -10.11 -34.40 -16.27
N ASN A 77 -9.16 -34.92 -17.04
CA ASN A 77 -8.95 -34.54 -18.45
C ASN A 77 -9.57 -35.52 -19.46
N LYS A 78 -10.28 -36.56 -19.01
CA LYS A 78 -10.84 -37.60 -19.87
C LYS A 78 -12.15 -37.17 -20.54
N LYS A 79 -12.37 -37.66 -21.76
CA LYS A 79 -13.62 -37.48 -22.53
C LYS A 79 -14.85 -37.99 -21.80
N VAL A 80 -14.70 -39.04 -21.00
CA VAL A 80 -15.80 -39.61 -20.21
C VAL A 80 -16.29 -38.69 -19.09
N THR A 81 -15.45 -37.76 -18.63
CA THR A 81 -15.78 -36.84 -17.54
C THR A 81 -16.50 -35.62 -18.09
N SER A 82 -17.74 -35.40 -17.63
CA SER A 82 -18.55 -34.26 -18.04
C SER A 82 -17.91 -32.92 -17.63
N SER A 83 -18.30 -31.83 -18.29
CA SER A 83 -17.90 -30.48 -17.90
C SER A 83 -18.33 -30.12 -16.47
N SER A 84 -19.49 -30.61 -16.05
CA SER A 84 -20.03 -30.41 -14.70
C SER A 84 -19.14 -31.07 -13.65
N LEU A 85 -18.80 -32.35 -13.84
CA LEU A 85 -17.94 -33.06 -12.90
C LEU A 85 -16.55 -32.44 -12.84
N ARG A 86 -15.98 -32.08 -14.00
CA ARG A 86 -14.70 -31.39 -14.08
C ARG A 86 -14.70 -30.07 -13.29
N THR A 87 -15.75 -29.27 -13.43
CA THR A 87 -15.92 -28.01 -12.67
C THR A 87 -15.93 -28.27 -11.16
N GLU A 88 -16.68 -29.29 -10.72
CA GLU A 88 -16.80 -29.63 -9.29
C GLU A 88 -15.49 -30.22 -8.72
N MET A 89 -14.74 -31.00 -9.50
CA MET A 89 -13.39 -31.47 -9.12
C MET A 89 -12.42 -30.29 -8.95
N ILE A 90 -12.41 -29.33 -9.87
CA ILE A 90 -11.54 -28.14 -9.78
C ILE A 90 -11.95 -27.27 -8.58
N THR A 91 -13.26 -27.12 -8.35
CA THR A 91 -13.81 -26.39 -7.19
C THR A 91 -13.33 -27.01 -5.88
N PHE A 92 -13.35 -28.34 -5.80
CA PHE A 92 -12.86 -29.08 -4.64
C PHE A 92 -11.37 -28.84 -4.38
N ILE A 93 -10.53 -28.94 -5.42
CA ILE A 93 -9.10 -28.60 -5.33
C ILE A 93 -8.92 -27.16 -4.84
N ARG A 94 -9.68 -26.21 -5.41
CA ARG A 94 -9.60 -24.79 -5.01
C ARG A 94 -9.99 -24.59 -3.54
N ILE A 95 -11.02 -25.26 -3.05
CA ILE A 95 -11.44 -25.15 -1.64
C ILE A 95 -10.33 -25.66 -0.73
N LEU A 96 -9.80 -26.86 -0.99
CA LEU A 96 -8.76 -27.46 -0.16
C LEU A 96 -7.43 -26.67 -0.20
N SER A 97 -7.09 -26.08 -1.35
CA SER A 97 -5.85 -25.28 -1.53
C SER A 97 -5.79 -23.97 -0.74
N ARG A 98 -6.86 -23.60 -0.03
CA ARG A 98 -6.86 -22.46 0.91
C ARG A 98 -6.01 -22.71 2.15
N ASP A 99 -5.84 -23.98 2.52
CA ASP A 99 -4.93 -24.41 3.58
C ASP A 99 -3.58 -24.80 2.97
N LYS A 100 -2.49 -24.33 3.58
CA LYS A 100 -1.12 -24.66 3.16
C LYS A 100 -0.69 -26.07 3.60
N HIS A 101 -1.43 -26.70 4.52
CA HIS A 101 -1.11 -28.05 5.00
C HIS A 101 -1.23 -29.09 3.88
N GLU A 102 -0.11 -29.77 3.59
CA GLU A 102 0.01 -30.82 2.57
C GLU A 102 -0.56 -30.42 1.19
N VAL A 103 -0.44 -29.14 0.84
CA VAL A 103 -1.04 -28.58 -0.37
C VAL A 103 -0.45 -29.15 -1.68
N GLU A 104 0.80 -29.60 -1.64
CA GLU A 104 1.45 -30.25 -2.80
C GLU A 104 0.74 -31.53 -3.23
N LEU A 105 0.06 -32.23 -2.31
CA LEU A 105 -0.69 -33.45 -2.63
C LEU A 105 -1.92 -33.16 -3.51
N LEU A 106 -2.39 -31.91 -3.56
CA LEU A 106 -3.52 -31.51 -4.40
C LEU A 106 -3.11 -31.26 -5.87
N TYR A 107 -1.81 -31.13 -6.14
CA TYR A 107 -1.26 -30.73 -7.44
C TYR A 107 -0.32 -31.79 -8.00
N ILE A 108 -0.66 -33.07 -7.77
CA ILE A 108 0.10 -34.23 -8.25
C ILE A 108 -0.08 -34.45 -9.75
N GLY A 109 0.84 -35.23 -10.34
CA GLY A 109 0.73 -35.69 -11.72
C GLY A 109 0.64 -34.55 -12.72
N LYS A 110 -0.41 -34.57 -13.54
CA LYS A 110 -0.65 -33.63 -14.64
C LYS A 110 -1.68 -32.54 -14.29
N ILE A 111 -2.17 -32.51 -13.04
CA ILE A 111 -3.19 -31.55 -12.58
C ILE A 111 -2.79 -30.08 -12.88
N PRO A 112 -1.57 -29.61 -12.56
CA PRO A 112 -1.19 -28.23 -12.87
C PRO A 112 -1.27 -27.92 -14.37
N GLN A 113 -0.83 -28.84 -15.22
CA GLN A 113 -0.87 -28.69 -16.67
C GLN A 113 -2.31 -28.66 -17.20
N TYR A 114 -3.21 -29.48 -16.65
CA TYR A 114 -4.62 -29.42 -16.98
C TYR A 114 -5.25 -28.07 -16.61
N LEU A 115 -4.97 -27.55 -15.41
CA LEU A 115 -5.46 -26.22 -15.00
C LEU A 115 -4.96 -25.11 -15.92
N LEU A 116 -3.67 -25.14 -16.32
CA LEU A 116 -3.11 -24.20 -17.28
C LEU A 116 -3.76 -24.33 -18.67
N ALA A 117 -4.03 -25.55 -19.11
CA ALA A 117 -4.69 -25.81 -20.39
C ALA A 117 -6.15 -25.34 -20.39
N TYR A 118 -6.89 -25.61 -19.31
CA TYR A 118 -8.26 -25.15 -19.12
C TYR A 118 -8.38 -23.62 -19.06
N SER A 119 -7.32 -22.93 -18.62
CA SER A 119 -7.21 -21.48 -18.67
C SER A 119 -6.63 -20.94 -19.99
N HIS A 120 -6.42 -21.78 -21.01
CA HIS A 120 -5.81 -21.42 -22.29
C HIS A 120 -4.39 -20.84 -22.19
N PHE A 121 -3.67 -21.15 -21.10
CA PHE A 121 -2.29 -20.70 -20.91
C PHE A 121 -1.26 -21.58 -21.61
N ILE A 122 -1.59 -22.85 -21.83
CA ILE A 122 -0.80 -23.78 -22.63
C ILE A 122 -1.71 -24.52 -23.61
N LYS A 123 -1.13 -25.00 -24.70
CA LYS A 123 -1.75 -26.07 -25.50
C LYS A 123 -1.32 -27.40 -24.89
N TYR A 124 -2.27 -28.20 -24.46
CA TYR A 124 -1.97 -29.53 -23.94
C TYR A 124 -1.74 -30.48 -25.12
N SER A 125 -0.60 -31.17 -25.17
CA SER A 125 -0.38 -32.24 -26.14
C SER A 125 -1.18 -33.46 -25.72
N ASN A 126 -2.15 -33.85 -26.54
CA ASN A 126 -2.98 -35.02 -26.28
C ASN A 126 -2.17 -36.29 -26.56
N ASP A 127 -1.32 -36.65 -25.59
CA ASP A 127 -0.54 -37.89 -25.62
C ASP A 127 -1.45 -39.12 -25.43
N ASP A 128 -2.67 -38.90 -24.91
CA ASP A 128 -3.67 -39.94 -24.64
C ASP A 128 -4.94 -39.69 -25.51
N PRO A 129 -5.32 -40.65 -26.38
CA PRO A 129 -6.51 -40.51 -27.24
C PRO A 129 -7.83 -40.30 -26.49
N ASP A 130 -7.90 -40.66 -25.21
CA ASP A 130 -9.08 -40.53 -24.37
C ASP A 130 -9.17 -39.16 -23.68
N ASP A 131 -8.19 -38.28 -23.86
CA ASP A 131 -8.21 -36.91 -23.35
C ASP A 131 -9.08 -35.98 -24.19
N ILE A 132 -9.66 -34.95 -23.58
CA ILE A 132 -10.55 -34.01 -24.29
C ILE A 132 -9.84 -33.24 -25.42
N ASN A 133 -10.56 -33.01 -26.53
CA ASN A 133 -10.02 -32.39 -27.76
C ASN A 133 -10.55 -30.96 -28.02
N GLU A 134 -10.53 -30.05 -27.02
CA GLU A 134 -10.72 -28.58 -27.20
C GLU A 134 -12.15 -27.95 -27.24
N ASP A 135 -13.09 -28.33 -26.37
CA ASP A 135 -14.19 -27.39 -26.02
C ASP A 135 -14.37 -27.28 -24.50
N ILE A 136 -13.60 -26.36 -23.92
CA ILE A 136 -13.67 -26.02 -22.50
C ILE A 136 -14.90 -25.16 -22.28
N THR A 137 -15.73 -25.50 -21.29
CA THR A 137 -16.90 -24.69 -20.94
C THR A 137 -16.51 -23.46 -20.12
N ARG A 138 -17.37 -22.45 -20.10
CA ARG A 138 -17.21 -21.25 -19.28
C ARG A 138 -16.89 -21.57 -17.82
N ASP A 139 -17.61 -22.52 -17.22
CA ASP A 139 -17.46 -22.83 -15.79
C ASP A 139 -16.11 -23.48 -15.49
N VAL A 140 -15.66 -24.40 -16.34
CA VAL A 140 -14.32 -25.02 -16.22
C VAL A 140 -13.23 -23.96 -16.35
N TYR A 141 -13.36 -23.04 -17.33
CA TYR A 141 -12.41 -21.93 -17.52
C TYR A 141 -12.31 -21.03 -16.28
N LEU A 142 -13.46 -20.52 -15.80
CA LEU A 142 -13.50 -19.60 -14.66
C LEU A 142 -13.01 -20.26 -13.38
N GLU A 143 -13.41 -21.51 -13.14
CA GLU A 143 -13.01 -22.22 -11.93
C GLU A 143 -11.51 -22.58 -11.95
N SER A 144 -10.96 -22.88 -13.13
CA SER A 144 -9.52 -23.08 -13.31
C SER A 144 -8.72 -21.82 -12.99
N LEU A 145 -9.13 -20.64 -13.48
CA LEU A 145 -8.46 -19.37 -13.15
C LEU A 145 -8.47 -19.08 -11.64
N LYS A 146 -9.61 -19.32 -10.97
CA LYS A 146 -9.69 -19.17 -9.51
C LYS A 146 -8.79 -20.17 -8.80
N CYS A 147 -8.76 -21.42 -9.25
CA CYS A 147 -7.92 -22.48 -8.67
C CYS A 147 -6.43 -22.19 -8.84
N LEU A 148 -6.00 -21.71 -10.01
CA LEU A 148 -4.63 -21.30 -10.29
C LEU A 148 -4.15 -20.19 -9.35
N THR A 149 -5.05 -19.30 -8.90
CA THR A 149 -4.69 -18.26 -7.92
C THR A 149 -4.17 -18.86 -6.62
N ASN A 150 -4.89 -19.83 -6.07
CA ASN A 150 -4.47 -20.52 -4.84
C ASN A 150 -3.24 -21.38 -5.11
N SER A 151 -3.26 -22.09 -6.24
CA SER A 151 -2.21 -23.01 -6.68
C SER A 151 -0.84 -22.32 -6.79
N PHE A 152 -0.77 -21.19 -7.52
CA PHE A 152 0.46 -20.41 -7.66
C PHE A 152 0.92 -19.81 -6.33
N TYR A 153 -0.01 -19.47 -5.43
CA TYR A 153 0.35 -18.90 -4.13
C TYR A 153 0.97 -19.94 -3.17
N SER A 154 0.48 -21.18 -3.18
CA SER A 154 0.79 -22.16 -2.14
C SER A 154 1.61 -23.37 -2.59
N SER A 155 1.59 -23.77 -3.87
CA SER A 155 2.29 -24.96 -4.38
C SER A 155 3.50 -24.62 -5.25
N LYS A 156 4.66 -25.17 -4.87
CA LYS A 156 5.90 -25.13 -5.67
C LYS A 156 5.77 -25.91 -6.97
N THR A 157 5.04 -27.02 -6.97
CA THR A 157 4.81 -27.82 -8.18
C THR A 157 4.05 -27.01 -9.23
N SER A 158 3.01 -26.30 -8.79
CA SER A 158 2.26 -25.39 -9.66
C SER A 158 3.09 -24.20 -10.12
N GLN A 159 3.85 -23.55 -9.22
CA GLN A 159 4.75 -22.46 -9.59
C GLN A 159 5.74 -22.86 -10.68
N LYS A 160 6.34 -24.06 -10.58
CA LYS A 160 7.26 -24.60 -11.60
C LYS A 160 6.58 -24.89 -12.93
N SER A 161 5.31 -25.29 -12.91
CA SER A 161 4.53 -25.51 -14.14
C SER A 161 4.24 -24.22 -14.91
N ALA A 162 4.22 -23.07 -14.22
CA ALA A 162 4.15 -21.75 -14.84
C ALA A 162 5.53 -21.34 -15.38
N THR A 163 5.89 -21.88 -16.54
CA THR A 163 7.14 -21.55 -17.25
C THR A 163 7.15 -20.09 -17.72
N ASN A 164 8.27 -19.64 -18.30
CA ASN A 164 8.32 -18.32 -18.92
C ASN A 164 7.36 -18.20 -20.10
N ASP A 165 7.16 -19.26 -20.88
CA ASP A 165 6.18 -19.26 -21.98
C ASP A 165 4.75 -19.06 -21.44
N VAL A 166 4.42 -19.68 -20.30
CA VAL A 166 3.15 -19.42 -19.60
C VAL A 166 3.05 -17.97 -19.17
N ALA A 167 4.12 -17.38 -18.62
CA ALA A 167 4.12 -15.96 -18.24
C ALA A 167 3.94 -15.02 -19.43
N VAL A 168 4.57 -15.31 -20.58
CA VAL A 168 4.37 -14.61 -21.85
C VAL A 168 2.90 -14.66 -22.26
N VAL A 169 2.31 -15.85 -22.23
CA VAL A 169 0.93 -16.10 -22.60
C VAL A 169 -0.03 -15.29 -21.72
N ILE A 170 0.14 -15.35 -20.40
CA ILE A 170 -0.71 -14.64 -19.45
C ILE A 170 -0.64 -13.14 -19.71
N LEU A 171 0.56 -12.57 -19.82
CA LEU A 171 0.75 -11.12 -19.97
C LEU A 171 0.21 -10.59 -21.31
N GLN A 172 0.45 -11.30 -22.41
CA GLN A 172 -0.11 -10.94 -23.72
C GLN A 172 -1.64 -11.03 -23.73
N THR A 173 -2.21 -12.08 -23.10
CA THR A 173 -3.67 -12.22 -22.98
C THR A 173 -4.26 -11.08 -22.16
N ILE A 174 -3.61 -10.68 -21.06
CA ILE A 174 -4.00 -9.52 -20.26
C ILE A 174 -4.04 -8.27 -21.13
N ARG A 175 -2.98 -7.97 -21.90
CA ARG A 175 -2.96 -6.80 -22.79
C ARG A 175 -4.16 -6.78 -23.73
N LEU A 176 -4.44 -7.91 -24.39
CA LEU A 176 -5.55 -7.99 -25.35
C LEU A 176 -6.91 -7.82 -24.68
N ILE A 177 -7.11 -8.38 -23.48
CA ILE A 177 -8.32 -8.15 -22.69
C ILE A 177 -8.45 -6.67 -22.31
N VAL A 178 -7.36 -6.02 -21.89
CA VAL A 178 -7.36 -4.59 -21.55
C VAL A 178 -7.75 -3.73 -22.76
N LEU A 179 -7.22 -4.04 -23.95
CA LEU A 179 -7.60 -3.38 -25.20
C LEU A 179 -9.08 -3.61 -25.55
N GLU A 180 -9.59 -4.84 -25.41
CA GLU A 180 -11.01 -5.13 -25.65
C GLU A 180 -11.92 -4.35 -24.69
N ILE A 181 -11.53 -4.26 -23.41
CA ILE A 181 -12.25 -3.47 -22.40
C ILE A 181 -12.23 -1.99 -22.76
N TYR A 182 -11.06 -1.46 -23.12
CA TYR A 182 -10.91 -0.07 -23.55
C TYR A 182 -11.77 0.26 -24.78
N ASP A 183 -11.78 -0.61 -25.78
CA ASP A 183 -12.57 -0.43 -27.00
C ASP A 183 -14.06 -0.36 -26.69
N LYS A 184 -14.56 -1.27 -25.85
CA LYS A 184 -15.96 -1.27 -25.41
C LYS A 184 -16.31 -0.02 -24.59
N ILE A 185 -15.41 0.46 -23.73
CA ILE A 185 -15.60 1.73 -23.00
C ILE A 185 -15.71 2.91 -23.98
N CYS A 186 -14.79 3.02 -24.94
CA CYS A 186 -14.79 4.11 -25.91
C CYS A 186 -16.07 4.11 -26.76
N LEU A 187 -16.50 2.93 -27.23
CA LEU A 187 -17.75 2.75 -27.98
C LEU A 187 -18.97 3.19 -27.16
N HIS A 188 -19.03 2.83 -25.88
CA HIS A 188 -20.15 3.20 -25.01
C HIS A 188 -20.20 4.67 -24.65
N SER A 189 -19.03 5.28 -24.41
CA SER A 189 -18.91 6.67 -23.99
C SER A 189 -18.86 7.65 -25.16
N ASN A 190 -18.94 7.18 -26.41
CA ASN A 190 -18.75 7.96 -27.64
C ASN A 190 -17.43 8.75 -27.62
N LEU A 191 -16.38 8.17 -27.05
CA LEU A 191 -15.05 8.79 -26.96
C LEU A 191 -14.19 8.35 -28.14
N LYS A 192 -13.34 9.26 -28.64
CA LYS A 192 -12.39 8.94 -29.71
C LYS A 192 -11.29 8.03 -29.16
N LYS A 193 -11.15 6.84 -29.73
CA LYS A 193 -10.08 5.89 -29.39
C LYS A 193 -8.71 6.53 -29.64
N LYS A 194 -7.82 6.47 -28.64
CA LYS A 194 -6.39 6.78 -28.77
C LYS A 194 -5.64 5.50 -29.15
N SER A 195 -4.62 5.63 -30.00
CA SER A 195 -3.65 4.57 -30.26
C SER A 195 -2.51 4.68 -29.26
N PHE A 196 -2.06 3.54 -28.75
CA PHE A 196 -0.98 3.42 -27.77
C PHE A 196 0.26 2.73 -28.35
N GLY A 197 0.29 2.47 -29.67
CA GLY A 197 1.37 1.74 -30.34
C GLY A 197 1.21 0.22 -30.27
N GLU A 198 -0.01 -0.26 -30.02
CA GLU A 198 -0.34 -1.68 -29.87
C GLU A 198 0.00 -2.54 -31.09
N GLU A 199 0.11 -1.94 -32.28
CA GLU A 199 0.46 -2.59 -33.55
C GLU A 199 1.90 -3.14 -33.58
N ASN A 200 2.77 -2.66 -32.70
CA ASN A 200 4.18 -3.08 -32.63
C ASN A 200 4.40 -4.32 -31.75
N LEU A 201 3.34 -4.83 -31.12
CA LEU A 201 3.41 -5.97 -30.19
C LEU A 201 2.86 -7.25 -30.82
N PRO A 202 3.29 -8.44 -30.35
CA PRO A 202 2.88 -9.72 -30.92
C PRO A 202 1.35 -9.90 -30.95
N SER A 203 0.80 -10.37 -32.07
CA SER A 203 -0.62 -10.74 -32.13
C SER A 203 -0.87 -12.06 -31.42
N ARG A 204 -2.02 -12.19 -30.74
CA ARG A 204 -2.48 -13.44 -30.16
C ARG A 204 -3.99 -13.57 -30.33
N ASP A 205 -4.46 -14.79 -30.56
CA ASP A 205 -5.89 -15.06 -30.66
C ASP A 205 -6.52 -15.22 -29.27
N ILE A 206 -7.47 -14.34 -28.96
CA ILE A 206 -8.31 -14.40 -27.77
C ILE A 206 -9.79 -14.60 -28.11
N SER A 207 -10.11 -14.97 -29.36
CA SER A 207 -11.48 -15.18 -29.83
C SER A 207 -12.25 -16.23 -29.03
N TYR A 208 -11.55 -17.17 -28.38
CA TYR A 208 -12.12 -18.17 -27.48
C TYR A 208 -12.91 -17.53 -26.33
N LEU A 209 -12.53 -16.33 -25.86
CA LEU A 209 -13.25 -15.62 -24.79
C LEU A 209 -14.69 -15.26 -25.19
N LYS A 210 -14.95 -15.08 -26.48
CA LYS A 210 -16.30 -14.81 -26.99
C LYS A 210 -17.25 -15.99 -26.75
N LYS A 211 -16.73 -17.23 -26.70
CA LYS A 211 -17.54 -18.42 -26.39
C LYS A 211 -18.09 -18.41 -24.97
N PHE A 212 -17.43 -17.70 -24.06
CA PHE A 212 -17.81 -17.66 -22.65
C PHE A 212 -18.86 -16.61 -22.33
N ASN A 213 -19.34 -15.84 -23.32
CA ASN A 213 -20.31 -14.75 -23.13
C ASN A 213 -19.92 -13.83 -21.95
N LEU A 214 -18.63 -13.52 -21.82
CA LEU A 214 -18.11 -12.60 -20.81
C LEU A 214 -18.33 -11.18 -21.32
N ASP A 215 -19.54 -10.66 -21.11
CA ASP A 215 -19.87 -9.32 -21.55
C ASP A 215 -19.37 -8.26 -20.55
N ILE A 216 -18.82 -7.16 -21.07
CA ILE A 216 -18.53 -5.96 -20.25
C ILE A 216 -19.81 -5.16 -20.04
N PHE A 217 -20.80 -5.29 -20.94
CA PHE A 217 -22.06 -4.55 -20.85
C PHE A 217 -22.89 -4.96 -19.63
N ASP A 218 -22.70 -6.16 -19.08
CA ASP A 218 -23.28 -6.54 -17.78
C ASP A 218 -22.82 -5.61 -16.66
N VAL A 219 -21.60 -5.05 -16.76
CA VAL A 219 -21.05 -4.07 -15.81
C VAL A 219 -21.68 -2.69 -15.97
N PHE A 220 -22.05 -2.30 -17.20
CA PHE A 220 -22.80 -1.07 -17.47
C PHE A 220 -24.29 -1.19 -17.12
N ASN A 221 -24.87 -2.38 -17.26
CA ASN A 221 -26.28 -2.69 -16.97
C ASN A 221 -26.56 -2.98 -15.50
N TYR A 222 -25.55 -3.35 -14.69
CA TYR A 222 -25.69 -3.55 -13.24
C TYR A 222 -26.18 -2.29 -12.51
N LEU A 223 -25.98 -1.09 -13.09
CA LEU A 223 -26.49 0.17 -12.57
C LEU A 223 -28.02 0.35 -12.77
N LYS A 224 -28.71 -0.57 -13.45
CA LYS A 224 -30.18 -0.54 -13.66
C LYS A 224 -30.97 -1.62 -12.91
N LYS A 225 -30.33 -2.64 -12.33
CA LYS A 225 -31.05 -3.72 -11.62
C LYS A 225 -31.18 -3.41 -10.13
N SER A 226 -32.42 -3.38 -9.65
CA SER A 226 -32.77 -3.39 -8.23
C SER A 226 -32.23 -4.65 -7.53
N ASN A 227 -31.99 -4.52 -6.23
CA ASN A 227 -31.30 -5.40 -5.28
C ASN A 227 -31.66 -6.91 -5.20
N ASP A 228 -32.37 -7.53 -6.16
CA ASP A 228 -32.96 -8.86 -5.95
C ASP A 228 -32.48 -10.00 -6.87
N ASP A 229 -31.53 -9.77 -7.78
CA ASP A 229 -30.92 -10.86 -8.57
C ASP A 229 -29.39 -10.87 -8.42
N THR A 230 -28.90 -11.45 -7.32
CA THR A 230 -27.48 -11.74 -7.12
C THR A 230 -27.10 -13.08 -7.78
N THR A 231 -27.29 -13.20 -9.09
CA THR A 231 -26.52 -14.19 -9.85
C THR A 231 -25.10 -13.67 -10.00
N ASN A 232 -24.19 -14.25 -9.23
CA ASN A 232 -22.76 -13.99 -9.14
C ASN A 232 -22.04 -14.32 -10.47
N SER A 233 -22.35 -13.62 -11.56
CA SER A 233 -21.77 -13.85 -12.88
C SER A 233 -20.47 -13.06 -13.02
N MET A 234 -19.33 -13.75 -12.95
CA MET A 234 -18.04 -13.15 -13.31
C MET A 234 -18.08 -12.59 -14.73
N ASP A 235 -17.55 -11.38 -14.88
CA ASP A 235 -17.39 -10.70 -16.16
C ASP A 235 -15.91 -10.65 -16.61
N LEU A 236 -15.66 -9.99 -17.73
CA LEU A 236 -14.31 -9.88 -18.30
C LEU A 236 -13.34 -9.08 -17.41
N SER A 237 -13.83 -8.12 -16.61
CA SER A 237 -13.01 -7.38 -15.64
C SER A 237 -12.58 -8.28 -14.47
N ASP A 238 -13.42 -9.20 -14.04
CA ASP A 238 -13.06 -10.15 -12.97
C ASP A 238 -12.00 -11.15 -13.47
N VAL A 239 -12.13 -11.59 -14.73
CA VAL A 239 -11.10 -12.41 -15.40
C VAL A 239 -9.78 -11.66 -15.49
N LEU A 240 -9.81 -10.40 -15.94
CA LEU A 240 -8.62 -9.54 -15.98
C LEU A 240 -7.97 -9.41 -14.59
N PHE A 241 -8.76 -9.17 -13.55
CA PHE A 241 -8.26 -9.06 -12.18
C PHE A 241 -7.59 -10.36 -11.71
N LEU A 242 -8.21 -11.53 -11.97
CA LEU A 242 -7.62 -12.83 -11.63
C LEU A 242 -6.29 -13.07 -12.35
N MET A 243 -6.22 -12.77 -13.65
CA MET A 243 -4.99 -12.95 -14.43
C MET A 243 -3.87 -12.01 -13.96
N LEU A 244 -4.19 -10.74 -13.66
CA LEU A 244 -3.20 -9.82 -13.06
C LEU A 244 -2.77 -10.28 -11.67
N LYS A 245 -3.66 -10.90 -10.89
CA LYS A 245 -3.29 -11.53 -9.61
C LYS A 245 -2.35 -12.73 -9.82
N HIS A 246 -2.52 -13.51 -10.88
CA HIS A 246 -1.53 -14.54 -11.26
C HIS A 246 -0.18 -13.92 -11.56
N VAL A 247 -0.12 -12.85 -12.35
CA VAL A 247 1.12 -12.11 -12.64
C VAL A 247 1.76 -11.57 -11.36
N PHE A 248 0.97 -11.01 -10.44
CA PHE A 248 1.48 -10.53 -9.15
C PHE A 248 2.15 -11.65 -8.36
N ILE A 249 1.47 -12.79 -8.20
CA ILE A 249 2.03 -13.95 -7.47
C ILE A 249 3.28 -14.48 -8.18
N LEU A 250 3.22 -14.69 -9.50
CA LEU A 250 4.33 -15.23 -10.29
C LEU A 250 5.52 -14.28 -10.33
N SER A 251 5.31 -12.95 -10.38
CA SER A 251 6.40 -11.96 -10.36
C SER A 251 7.25 -12.07 -9.10
N PHE A 252 6.64 -12.37 -7.95
CA PHE A 252 7.35 -12.64 -6.71
C PHE A 252 8.15 -13.94 -6.79
N HIS A 253 7.54 -15.05 -7.21
CA HIS A 253 8.20 -16.35 -7.23
C HIS A 253 9.33 -16.42 -8.28
N LYS A 254 9.08 -15.89 -9.48
CA LYS A 254 10.04 -15.85 -10.58
C LYS A 254 11.19 -14.87 -10.34
N SER A 255 11.06 -13.90 -9.43
CA SER A 255 12.19 -13.03 -9.06
C SER A 255 13.42 -13.81 -8.57
N LYS A 256 13.21 -15.03 -8.08
CA LYS A 256 14.25 -15.94 -7.58
C LYS A 256 14.83 -16.86 -8.66
N GLU A 257 14.24 -16.89 -9.85
CA GLU A 257 14.62 -17.78 -10.96
C GLU A 257 15.60 -17.08 -11.91
N GLN A 258 16.54 -17.84 -12.47
CA GLN A 258 17.35 -17.35 -13.58
C GLN A 258 16.48 -17.23 -14.84
N GLY A 259 16.65 -16.15 -15.60
CA GLY A 259 15.87 -15.92 -16.82
C GLY A 259 14.42 -15.52 -16.58
N ASN A 260 14.10 -14.86 -15.47
CA ASN A 260 12.75 -14.33 -15.20
C ASN A 260 12.20 -13.52 -16.40
N TYR A 261 11.08 -13.96 -16.98
CA TYR A 261 10.46 -13.27 -18.12
C TYR A 261 10.03 -11.84 -17.80
N PHE A 262 9.56 -11.55 -16.58
CA PHE A 262 8.98 -10.25 -16.24
C PHE A 262 9.97 -9.08 -16.22
N VAL A 263 11.27 -9.35 -16.33
CA VAL A 263 12.34 -8.35 -16.43
C VAL A 263 12.93 -8.25 -17.84
N THR A 264 12.34 -8.93 -18.82
CA THR A 264 12.74 -8.86 -20.23
C THR A 264 12.16 -7.63 -20.91
N GLU A 265 12.77 -7.20 -22.01
CA GLU A 265 12.30 -6.03 -22.76
C GLU A 265 10.87 -6.24 -23.29
N ASP A 266 10.55 -7.45 -23.75
CA ASP A 266 9.22 -7.79 -24.27
C ASP A 266 8.14 -7.66 -23.18
N ALA A 267 8.41 -8.18 -21.98
CA ALA A 267 7.49 -8.05 -20.85
C ALA A 267 7.29 -6.58 -20.45
N LEU A 268 8.35 -5.76 -20.50
CA LEU A 268 8.27 -4.35 -20.13
C LEU A 268 7.48 -3.52 -21.14
N LYS A 269 7.58 -3.82 -22.44
CA LYS A 269 6.73 -3.19 -23.47
C LYS A 269 5.25 -3.54 -23.27
N GLU A 270 4.95 -4.79 -22.92
CA GLU A 270 3.60 -5.23 -22.57
C GLU A 270 3.06 -4.49 -21.34
N PHE A 271 3.85 -4.41 -20.26
CA PHE A 271 3.48 -3.65 -19.06
C PHE A 271 3.28 -2.15 -19.34
N GLU A 272 4.15 -1.53 -20.14
CA GLU A 272 4.06 -0.12 -20.49
C GLU A 272 2.75 0.19 -21.22
N LEU A 273 2.38 -0.62 -22.22
CA LEU A 273 1.12 -0.44 -22.95
C LEU A 273 -0.10 -0.61 -22.03
N ILE A 274 -0.12 -1.67 -21.22
CA ILE A 274 -1.21 -1.91 -20.25
C ILE A 274 -1.35 -0.72 -19.30
N GLY A 275 -0.24 -0.19 -18.79
CA GLY A 275 -0.23 0.96 -17.89
C GLY A 275 -0.71 2.23 -18.57
N LYS A 276 -0.31 2.51 -19.82
CA LYS A 276 -0.80 3.65 -20.59
C LYS A 276 -2.32 3.61 -20.81
N ILE A 277 -2.89 2.42 -21.02
CA ILE A 277 -4.35 2.26 -21.13
C ILE A 277 -5.01 2.49 -19.79
N PHE A 278 -4.55 1.84 -18.71
CA PHE A 278 -5.10 2.02 -17.36
C PHE A 278 -5.08 3.48 -16.90
N SER A 279 -4.00 4.19 -17.20
CA SER A 279 -3.81 5.61 -16.88
C SER A 279 -4.38 6.58 -17.92
N SER A 280 -5.16 6.10 -18.88
CA SER A 280 -5.91 6.99 -19.79
C SER A 280 -7.16 7.51 -19.10
N SER A 281 -7.52 8.77 -19.35
CA SER A 281 -8.71 9.38 -18.75
C SER A 281 -9.98 8.64 -19.17
N GLU A 282 -10.04 8.13 -20.41
CA GLU A 282 -11.18 7.39 -20.93
C GLU A 282 -11.37 6.04 -20.22
N TYR A 283 -10.28 5.32 -19.95
CA TYR A 283 -10.35 4.06 -19.22
C TYR A 283 -10.68 4.31 -17.75
N TYR A 284 -9.93 5.17 -17.06
CA TYR A 284 -10.02 5.28 -15.60
C TYR A 284 -11.31 5.97 -15.11
N ASN A 285 -11.79 6.99 -15.83
CA ASN A 285 -12.88 7.86 -15.37
C ASN A 285 -14.26 7.47 -15.91
N ASN A 286 -14.53 6.17 -15.92
CA ASN A 286 -15.81 5.64 -16.36
C ASN A 286 -16.70 5.22 -15.17
N LYS A 287 -17.95 4.87 -15.46
CA LYS A 287 -18.94 4.47 -14.43
C LYS A 287 -18.79 3.03 -13.92
N VAL A 288 -17.95 2.21 -14.57
CA VAL A 288 -17.72 0.80 -14.19
C VAL A 288 -16.88 0.71 -12.91
N TRP A 289 -15.82 1.50 -12.83
CA TRP A 289 -14.84 1.33 -11.77
C TRP A 289 -15.32 1.72 -10.36
N PRO A 290 -16.24 2.69 -10.17
CA PRO A 290 -16.91 2.95 -8.90
C PRO A 290 -17.51 1.72 -8.20
N SER A 291 -18.10 0.79 -8.94
CA SER A 291 -18.68 -0.43 -8.37
C SER A 291 -17.67 -1.56 -8.13
N LYS A 292 -16.42 -1.42 -8.59
CA LYS A 292 -15.36 -2.44 -8.49
C LYS A 292 -14.11 -1.91 -7.80
N PHE A 293 -14.26 -1.11 -6.74
CA PHE A 293 -13.14 -0.54 -6.00
C PHE A 293 -12.20 -1.61 -5.41
N ASP A 294 -12.76 -2.66 -4.80
CA ASP A 294 -11.97 -3.71 -4.15
C ASP A 294 -11.27 -4.67 -5.14
N THR A 295 -11.73 -4.69 -6.40
CA THR A 295 -11.24 -5.60 -7.46
C THR A 295 -10.77 -4.84 -8.70
N ASN A 296 -10.29 -3.61 -8.53
CA ASN A 296 -9.78 -2.85 -9.66
C ASN A 296 -8.53 -3.54 -10.27
N PRO A 297 -8.43 -3.64 -11.62
CA PRO A 297 -7.31 -4.33 -12.26
C PRO A 297 -5.94 -3.69 -12.00
N TRP A 298 -5.85 -2.36 -12.02
CA TRP A 298 -4.56 -1.66 -11.97
C TRP A 298 -3.84 -1.81 -10.61
N SER A 299 -4.56 -2.04 -9.51
CA SER A 299 -3.96 -2.41 -8.22
C SER A 299 -3.02 -3.63 -8.36
N GLN A 300 -3.50 -4.70 -9.00
CA GLN A 300 -2.69 -5.92 -9.21
C GLN A 300 -1.53 -5.67 -10.19
N TYR A 301 -1.74 -4.81 -11.19
CA TYR A 301 -0.68 -4.36 -12.10
C TYR A 301 0.46 -3.66 -11.36
N PHE A 302 0.14 -2.67 -10.51
CA PHE A 302 1.15 -1.94 -9.75
C PHE A 302 1.87 -2.83 -8.73
N ARG A 303 1.16 -3.75 -8.07
CA ARG A 303 1.79 -4.75 -7.20
C ARG A 303 2.75 -5.67 -7.94
N SER A 304 2.40 -6.07 -9.16
CA SER A 304 3.27 -6.87 -10.02
C SER A 304 4.55 -6.10 -10.35
N LEU A 305 4.43 -4.84 -10.76
CA LEU A 305 5.58 -3.99 -11.05
C LEU A 305 6.41 -3.67 -9.81
N PHE A 306 5.79 -3.52 -8.64
CA PHE A 306 6.51 -3.34 -7.38
C PHE A 306 7.44 -4.53 -7.11
N ASN A 307 6.97 -5.76 -7.33
CA ASN A 307 7.82 -6.96 -7.24
C ASN A 307 8.92 -6.93 -8.31
N VAL A 308 8.58 -6.61 -9.56
CA VAL A 308 9.54 -6.56 -10.68
C VAL A 308 10.65 -5.54 -10.43
N TYR A 309 10.38 -4.40 -9.81
CA TYR A 309 11.44 -3.41 -9.54
C TYR A 309 12.22 -3.69 -8.25
N ASN A 310 11.56 -4.11 -7.17
CA ASN A 310 12.21 -4.26 -5.86
C ASN A 310 12.93 -5.60 -5.67
N LEU A 311 12.54 -6.65 -6.39
CA LEU A 311 13.11 -7.99 -6.23
C LEU A 311 14.07 -8.37 -7.35
N THR A 312 14.36 -7.45 -8.27
CA THR A 312 15.18 -7.73 -9.45
C THR A 312 16.67 -7.62 -9.16
N ASN A 313 17.44 -8.50 -9.79
CA ASN A 313 18.89 -8.47 -9.74
C ASN A 313 19.47 -7.18 -10.33
N PRO A 314 20.55 -6.61 -9.75
CA PRO A 314 21.17 -5.36 -10.21
C PRO A 314 21.50 -5.32 -11.71
N ASN A 315 21.86 -6.47 -12.31
CA ASN A 315 22.21 -6.57 -13.73
C ASN A 315 21.06 -6.17 -14.68
N ASN A 316 19.80 -6.36 -14.26
CA ASN A 316 18.63 -6.02 -15.07
C ASN A 316 18.15 -4.58 -14.84
N MET A 317 18.68 -3.87 -13.82
CA MET A 317 18.25 -2.51 -13.49
C MET A 317 18.51 -1.54 -14.65
N GLY A 318 19.58 -1.73 -15.41
CA GLY A 318 19.86 -0.90 -16.59
C GLY A 318 18.73 -0.93 -17.64
N LEU A 319 18.10 -2.09 -17.83
CA LEU A 319 16.95 -2.24 -18.73
C LEU A 319 15.68 -1.66 -18.10
N LEU A 320 15.39 -1.99 -16.84
CA LEU A 320 14.22 -1.47 -16.12
C LEU A 320 14.20 0.07 -16.09
N ASN A 321 15.37 0.69 -15.88
CA ASN A 321 15.49 2.14 -15.83
C ASN A 321 15.07 2.83 -17.13
N LYS A 322 15.13 2.16 -18.28
CA LYS A 322 14.63 2.72 -19.55
C LYS A 322 13.12 2.96 -19.56
N TYR A 323 12.37 2.17 -18.77
CA TYR A 323 10.91 2.23 -18.70
C TYR A 323 10.40 3.00 -17.46
N ARG A 324 11.30 3.34 -16.53
CA ARG A 324 10.98 3.98 -15.26
C ARG A 324 10.20 5.27 -15.43
N ASP A 325 10.64 6.16 -16.34
CA ASP A 325 9.99 7.45 -16.55
C ASP A 325 8.55 7.31 -17.04
N SER A 326 8.29 6.37 -17.96
CA SER A 326 6.92 6.08 -18.40
C SER A 326 6.06 5.57 -17.25
N LEU A 327 6.60 4.72 -16.38
CA LEU A 327 5.86 4.22 -15.21
C LEU A 327 5.56 5.32 -14.19
N ILE A 328 6.49 6.25 -13.96
CA ILE A 328 6.27 7.42 -13.10
C ILE A 328 5.10 8.26 -13.63
N GLN A 329 5.02 8.47 -14.95
CA GLN A 329 3.89 9.18 -15.55
C GLN A 329 2.57 8.40 -15.41
N ILE A 330 2.59 7.08 -15.61
CA ILE A 330 1.41 6.21 -15.39
C ILE A 330 0.91 6.32 -13.95
N CYS A 331 1.81 6.23 -12.95
CA CYS A 331 1.46 6.41 -11.55
C CYS A 331 0.90 7.81 -11.27
N SER A 332 1.53 8.85 -11.82
CA SER A 332 1.08 10.24 -11.66
C SER A 332 -0.34 10.43 -12.16
N SER A 333 -0.67 9.93 -13.36
CA SER A 333 -2.01 10.04 -13.92
C SER A 333 -3.06 9.31 -13.08
N ILE A 334 -2.79 8.07 -12.64
CA ILE A 334 -3.71 7.31 -11.79
C ILE A 334 -3.97 8.03 -10.45
N ILE A 335 -2.92 8.50 -9.79
CA ILE A 335 -3.04 9.23 -8.52
C ILE A 335 -3.86 10.51 -8.73
N ASN A 336 -3.57 11.29 -9.78
CA ASN A 336 -4.31 12.50 -10.11
C ASN A 336 -5.79 12.23 -10.41
N TYR A 337 -6.13 11.14 -11.12
CA TYR A 337 -7.52 10.78 -11.33
C TYR A 337 -8.21 10.24 -10.06
N GLY A 338 -7.43 9.75 -9.10
CA GLY A 338 -7.91 9.35 -7.77
C GLY A 338 -8.66 10.46 -7.03
N SER A 339 -8.30 11.73 -7.23
CA SER A 339 -8.94 12.87 -6.54
C SER A 339 -10.45 12.98 -6.81
N LEU A 340 -10.91 12.48 -7.95
CA LEU A 340 -12.33 12.44 -8.32
C LEU A 340 -13.14 11.43 -7.50
N TYR A 341 -12.46 10.51 -6.82
CA TYR A 341 -13.05 9.41 -6.07
C TYR A 341 -12.43 9.36 -4.67
N PRO A 342 -12.92 10.15 -3.70
CA PRO A 342 -12.31 10.28 -2.37
C PRO A 342 -12.13 8.96 -1.61
N GLN A 343 -12.92 7.93 -1.93
CA GLN A 343 -12.81 6.59 -1.35
C GLN A 343 -11.56 5.83 -1.83
N ARG A 344 -10.96 6.26 -2.95
CA ARG A 344 -9.74 5.69 -3.52
C ARG A 344 -8.52 6.41 -2.96
N ARG A 345 -7.47 5.62 -2.73
CA ARG A 345 -6.15 6.11 -2.28
C ARG A 345 -5.05 5.80 -3.29
N GLU A 346 -5.33 4.97 -4.29
CA GLU A 346 -4.36 4.49 -5.28
C GLU A 346 -3.01 4.06 -4.67
N GLN A 347 -3.07 3.43 -3.49
CA GLN A 347 -1.91 3.15 -2.65
C GLN A 347 -0.87 2.27 -3.34
N ASP A 348 -1.29 1.33 -4.20
CA ASP A 348 -0.36 0.47 -4.92
C ASP A 348 0.50 1.25 -5.93
N ALA A 349 -0.04 2.32 -6.54
CA ALA A 349 0.72 3.23 -7.40
C ALA A 349 1.72 4.07 -6.59
N ILE A 350 1.30 4.55 -5.40
CA ILE A 350 2.17 5.28 -4.45
C ILE A 350 3.31 4.38 -3.95
N ASN A 351 3.01 3.11 -3.64
CA ASN A 351 4.01 2.11 -3.25
C ASN A 351 5.05 1.90 -4.35
N LEU A 352 4.63 1.86 -5.63
CA LEU A 352 5.56 1.77 -6.75
C LEU A 352 6.42 3.03 -6.89
N LEU A 353 5.84 4.23 -6.73
CA LEU A 353 6.63 5.47 -6.74
C LEU A 353 7.66 5.53 -5.61
N ALA A 354 7.34 4.98 -4.43
CA ALA A 354 8.27 4.91 -3.31
C ALA A 354 9.53 4.07 -3.63
N ALA A 355 9.46 3.17 -4.63
CA ALA A 355 10.61 2.43 -5.13
C ALA A 355 11.54 3.26 -6.04
N PHE A 356 11.16 4.49 -6.42
CA PHE A 356 11.89 5.37 -7.34
C PHE A 356 12.31 6.71 -6.73
N PRO A 357 12.98 6.75 -5.55
CA PRO A 357 13.22 7.98 -4.81
C PRO A 357 14.01 9.06 -5.59
N ASP A 358 14.91 8.65 -6.49
CA ASP A 358 15.81 9.57 -7.22
C ASP A 358 15.19 10.19 -8.49
N ASN A 359 13.99 9.76 -8.90
CA ASN A 359 13.37 10.18 -10.18
C ASN A 359 12.05 10.94 -9.99
N LEU A 360 11.73 11.35 -8.77
CA LEU A 360 10.45 12.01 -8.46
C LEU A 360 10.41 13.48 -8.90
N SER A 361 11.52 14.05 -9.40
CA SER A 361 11.56 15.41 -9.95
C SER A 361 10.62 15.58 -11.15
N SER A 362 10.44 14.54 -11.98
CA SER A 362 9.61 14.60 -13.18
C SER A 362 8.10 14.70 -12.89
N LEU A 363 7.68 14.38 -11.67
CA LEU A 363 6.29 14.55 -11.22
C LEU A 363 5.87 16.02 -11.13
N ILE A 364 6.82 16.92 -10.88
CA ILE A 364 6.55 18.35 -10.69
C ILE A 364 7.04 19.10 -11.91
N HIS A 365 6.11 19.47 -12.78
CA HIS A 365 6.39 20.21 -14.01
C HIS A 365 5.57 21.49 -14.06
N LYS A 366 6.14 22.49 -14.73
CA LYS A 366 5.43 23.72 -15.06
C LYS A 366 4.41 23.39 -16.15
N VAL A 367 3.21 23.91 -15.99
CA VAL A 367 2.13 23.72 -16.96
C VAL A 367 2.42 24.60 -18.17
N GLU A 368 2.78 23.97 -19.29
CA GLU A 368 3.00 24.66 -20.56
C GLU A 368 1.77 24.61 -21.46
N ILE A 369 1.02 23.50 -21.40
CA ILE A 369 -0.15 23.22 -22.24
C ILE A 369 -1.36 23.08 -21.33
N ILE A 370 -2.39 23.87 -21.60
CA ILE A 370 -3.67 23.76 -20.91
C ILE A 370 -4.48 22.66 -21.61
N PRO A 371 -5.01 21.67 -20.87
CA PRO A 371 -5.88 20.65 -21.43
C PRO A 371 -7.12 21.25 -22.10
N ALA A 372 -7.76 20.48 -22.98
CA ALA A 372 -8.93 20.96 -23.71
C ALA A 372 -10.03 21.49 -22.76
N GLU A 373 -10.65 22.61 -23.12
CA GLU A 373 -11.69 23.23 -22.30
C GLU A 373 -12.87 22.27 -22.08
N GLY A 374 -13.31 22.15 -20.82
CA GLY A 374 -14.34 21.22 -20.37
C GLY A 374 -13.86 19.78 -20.15
N SER A 375 -12.61 19.46 -20.50
CA SER A 375 -12.04 18.13 -20.25
C SER A 375 -11.85 17.87 -18.76
N LEU A 376 -11.77 16.58 -18.40
CA LEU A 376 -11.51 16.18 -17.03
C LEU A 376 -10.11 16.58 -16.56
N ASP A 377 -9.13 16.44 -17.45
CA ASP A 377 -7.74 16.84 -17.18
C ASP A 377 -7.66 18.34 -16.87
N GLU A 378 -8.47 19.18 -17.50
CA GLU A 378 -8.56 20.63 -17.19
C GLU A 378 -9.11 20.87 -15.78
N LYS A 379 -10.14 20.13 -15.36
CA LYS A 379 -10.76 20.27 -14.03
C LYS A 379 -9.78 19.91 -12.92
N ILE A 380 -9.13 18.76 -13.06
CA ILE A 380 -8.11 18.29 -12.10
C ILE A 380 -6.94 19.27 -12.06
N LEU A 381 -6.49 19.74 -13.22
CA LEU A 381 -5.41 20.71 -13.27
C LEU A 381 -5.78 22.00 -12.56
N LYS A 382 -6.99 22.54 -12.76
CA LYS A 382 -7.48 23.74 -12.08
C LYS A 382 -7.50 23.57 -10.56
N GLU A 383 -7.87 22.39 -10.06
CA GLU A 383 -7.90 22.10 -8.62
C GLU A 383 -6.50 22.09 -8.00
N HIS A 384 -5.50 21.59 -8.72
CA HIS A 384 -4.14 21.41 -8.18
C HIS A 384 -3.09 22.36 -8.77
N LEU A 385 -3.50 23.39 -9.50
CA LEU A 385 -2.59 24.38 -10.07
C LEU A 385 -2.09 25.32 -8.96
N TRP A 386 -0.78 25.34 -8.74
CA TRP A 386 -0.16 26.26 -7.79
C TRP A 386 1.05 26.93 -8.43
N ASN A 387 1.04 28.27 -8.50
CA ASN A 387 2.10 29.08 -9.12
C ASN A 387 2.54 28.62 -10.53
N GLY A 388 1.59 28.10 -11.32
CA GLY A 388 1.85 27.59 -12.68
C GLY A 388 2.43 26.17 -12.74
N TYR A 389 2.47 25.44 -11.62
CA TYR A 389 2.91 24.04 -11.53
C TYR A 389 1.72 23.14 -11.17
N ASN A 390 1.74 21.91 -11.70
CA ASN A 390 0.77 20.90 -11.32
C ASN A 390 1.19 20.23 -10.00
N MET A 391 0.38 20.38 -8.96
CA MET A 391 0.61 19.81 -7.63
C MET A 391 -0.31 18.64 -7.29
N GLY A 392 -0.92 17.99 -8.29
CA GLY A 392 -1.92 16.94 -8.06
C GLY A 392 -1.41 15.78 -7.20
N VAL A 393 -0.26 15.19 -7.56
CA VAL A 393 0.34 14.08 -6.80
C VAL A 393 0.66 14.46 -5.34
N PRO A 394 1.42 15.54 -5.04
CA PRO A 394 1.67 15.90 -3.64
C PRO A 394 0.39 16.31 -2.89
N SER A 395 -0.57 16.97 -3.56
CA SER A 395 -1.87 17.32 -2.96
C SER A 395 -2.64 16.08 -2.52
N GLU A 396 -2.74 15.10 -3.40
CA GLU A 396 -3.48 13.87 -3.16
C GLU A 396 -2.82 13.00 -2.08
N ILE A 397 -1.49 12.89 -2.08
CA ILE A 397 -0.75 12.20 -1.01
C ILE A 397 -0.98 12.89 0.35
N MET A 398 -0.97 14.23 0.40
CA MET A 398 -1.28 14.96 1.63
C MET A 398 -2.71 14.72 2.11
N ARG A 399 -3.69 14.67 1.19
CA ARG A 399 -5.08 14.30 1.50
C ARG A 399 -5.15 12.89 2.11
N ILE A 400 -4.49 11.91 1.50
CA ILE A 400 -4.46 10.52 1.99
C ILE A 400 -3.85 10.45 3.40
N ILE A 401 -2.74 11.15 3.65
CA ILE A 401 -2.13 11.24 4.98
C ILE A 401 -3.12 11.86 5.99
N ASP A 402 -3.82 12.92 5.58
CA ASP A 402 -4.81 13.60 6.44
C ASP A 402 -5.99 12.69 6.80
N ASP A 403 -6.46 11.89 5.84
CA ASP A 403 -7.57 10.95 6.00
C ASP A 403 -7.20 9.75 6.87
N ILE A 404 -5.94 9.28 6.81
CA ILE A 404 -5.46 8.14 7.61
C ILE A 404 -5.32 8.53 9.08
N ILE A 405 -4.87 9.76 9.37
CA ILE A 405 -4.57 10.20 10.73
C ILE A 405 -5.79 10.94 11.30
N PRO A 406 -6.56 10.35 12.24
CA PRO A 406 -7.75 11.01 12.78
C PRO A 406 -7.37 12.28 13.55
N PRO A 407 -8.18 13.34 13.51
CA PRO A 407 -7.96 14.51 14.36
C PRO A 407 -8.13 14.12 15.84
N ILE A 408 -7.34 14.71 16.73
CA ILE A 408 -7.61 14.68 18.17
C ILE A 408 -8.07 16.07 18.54
N THR A 409 -9.32 16.16 19.00
CA THR A 409 -9.88 17.32 19.68
C THR A 409 -9.95 17.01 21.16
N ASP A 410 -9.90 18.04 22.01
CA ASP A 410 -9.86 17.92 23.48
C ASP A 410 -10.95 17.00 24.08
N ASP A 411 -12.05 16.76 23.34
CA ASP A 411 -13.18 15.90 23.74
C ASP A 411 -12.98 14.38 23.50
N ILE A 412 -11.93 13.95 22.79
CA ILE A 412 -11.71 12.54 22.40
C ILE A 412 -10.44 12.00 23.08
N LEU A 413 -10.49 11.85 24.40
CA LEU A 413 -9.47 11.12 25.16
C LEU A 413 -9.78 9.62 25.32
N THR A 414 -10.74 9.08 24.57
CA THR A 414 -11.25 7.73 24.81
C THR A 414 -11.12 6.82 23.59
N SER A 415 -10.28 5.79 23.78
CA SER A 415 -9.98 4.66 22.88
C SER A 415 -9.14 4.99 21.64
N PHE A 416 -7.82 4.80 21.75
CA PHE A 416 -6.99 4.51 20.57
C PHE A 416 -7.47 3.20 19.95
N SER A 417 -8.36 3.28 18.97
CA SER A 417 -8.63 2.16 18.08
C SER A 417 -7.45 2.07 17.11
N TYR A 418 -6.79 0.91 17.06
CA TYR A 418 -5.75 0.64 16.07
C TYR A 418 -6.31 0.90 14.67
N ASN A 419 -5.79 1.91 13.97
CA ASN A 419 -6.12 2.14 12.57
C ASN A 419 -5.12 1.35 11.71
N PRO A 420 -5.52 0.22 11.08
CA PRO A 420 -4.61 -0.56 10.24
C PRO A 420 -4.08 0.21 9.03
N LEU A 421 -4.73 1.33 8.67
CA LEU A 421 -4.27 2.19 7.57
C LEU A 421 -2.98 2.96 7.90
N LEU A 422 -2.56 3.01 9.17
CA LEU A 422 -1.28 3.63 9.56
C LEU A 422 -0.08 2.93 8.88
N GLU A 423 -0.20 1.64 8.57
CA GLU A 423 0.81 0.87 7.82
C GLU A 423 1.06 1.40 6.40
N LEU A 424 0.15 2.22 5.87
CA LEU A 424 0.26 2.82 4.53
C LEU A 424 1.10 4.12 4.52
N LEU A 425 1.27 4.76 5.68
CA LEU A 425 1.94 6.06 5.78
C LEU A 425 3.40 6.07 5.32
N PRO A 426 4.23 5.02 5.56
CA PRO A 426 5.64 5.07 5.17
C PRO A 426 5.86 5.34 3.68
N ALA A 427 5.10 4.68 2.79
CA ALA A 427 5.22 4.91 1.35
C ALA A 427 4.78 6.33 0.96
N ASN A 428 3.66 6.81 1.52
CA ASN A 428 3.15 8.17 1.30
C ASN A 428 4.17 9.24 1.71
N LEU A 429 4.71 9.12 2.92
CA LEU A 429 5.72 10.05 3.43
C LEU A 429 7.03 9.98 2.63
N THR A 430 7.47 8.78 2.24
CA THR A 430 8.69 8.59 1.43
C THR A 430 8.59 9.31 0.09
N VAL A 431 7.47 9.15 -0.62
CA VAL A 431 7.24 9.83 -1.91
C VAL A 431 7.17 11.34 -1.70
N LEU A 432 6.43 11.83 -0.70
CA LEU A 432 6.29 13.26 -0.42
C LEU A 432 7.64 13.90 -0.04
N ILE A 433 8.46 13.21 0.75
CA ILE A 433 9.84 13.60 1.09
C ILE A 433 10.69 13.69 -0.17
N GLY A 434 10.66 12.66 -1.03
CA GLY A 434 11.43 12.63 -2.27
C GLY A 434 11.04 13.75 -3.24
N ILE A 435 9.74 14.04 -3.38
CA ILE A 435 9.22 15.18 -4.14
C ILE A 435 9.74 16.51 -3.56
N CYS A 436 9.61 16.72 -2.25
CA CYS A 436 10.05 17.96 -1.59
C CYS A 436 11.57 18.17 -1.62
N ARG A 437 12.36 17.09 -1.70
CA ARG A 437 13.80 17.15 -1.91
C ARG A 437 14.16 17.56 -3.33
N SER A 438 13.40 17.05 -4.30
CA SER A 438 13.70 17.19 -5.72
C SER A 438 13.16 18.48 -6.33
N SER A 439 12.08 19.04 -5.79
CA SER A 439 11.47 20.29 -6.29
C SER A 439 11.29 21.32 -5.17
N LYS A 440 11.84 22.53 -5.40
CA LYS A 440 11.65 23.67 -4.47
C LYS A 440 10.20 24.16 -4.47
N GLU A 441 9.51 24.08 -5.61
CA GLU A 441 8.13 24.47 -5.79
C GLU A 441 7.20 23.55 -5.00
N ALA A 442 7.36 22.24 -5.14
CA ALA A 442 6.57 21.29 -4.36
C ALA A 442 6.84 21.41 -2.86
N ARG A 443 8.10 21.62 -2.45
CA ARG A 443 8.43 21.90 -1.05
C ARG A 443 7.71 23.14 -0.52
N ARG A 444 7.66 24.24 -1.31
CA ARG A 444 6.95 25.47 -0.93
C ARG A 444 5.44 25.24 -0.82
N TYR A 445 4.85 24.56 -1.81
CA TYR A 445 3.44 24.18 -1.78
C TYR A 445 3.09 23.34 -0.55
N CYS A 446 3.81 22.23 -0.32
CA CYS A 446 3.61 21.39 0.86
C CYS A 446 3.87 22.15 2.16
N ARG A 447 4.81 23.09 2.17
CA ARG A 447 5.11 23.94 3.33
C ARG A 447 3.96 24.90 3.65
N GLU A 448 3.31 25.49 2.65
CA GLU A 448 2.14 26.35 2.82
C GLU A 448 0.93 25.56 3.35
N VAL A 449 0.73 24.33 2.87
CA VAL A 449 -0.38 23.46 3.28
C VAL A 449 -0.16 22.86 4.67
N ILE A 450 1.03 22.29 4.92
CA ILE A 450 1.30 21.53 6.15
C ILE A 450 1.66 22.46 7.31
N LEU A 451 2.47 23.50 7.10
CA LEU A 451 3.00 24.34 8.18
C LEU A 451 2.64 25.83 8.01
N PRO A 452 1.38 26.22 7.71
CA PRO A 452 1.05 27.62 7.43
C PRO A 452 1.60 28.58 8.51
N PRO A 453 1.91 29.85 8.17
CA PRO A 453 2.41 30.83 9.13
C PRO A 453 1.58 30.81 10.41
N LEU A 454 2.25 30.64 11.56
CA LEU A 454 1.60 30.53 12.85
C LEU A 454 0.82 31.80 13.15
N THR A 455 -0.37 31.66 13.73
CA THR A 455 -1.17 32.74 14.30
C THR A 455 -1.12 32.72 15.83
N SER A 456 -1.61 33.78 16.46
CA SER A 456 -1.76 33.86 17.92
C SER A 456 -2.63 32.73 18.51
N LYS A 457 -3.55 32.16 17.73
CA LYS A 457 -4.43 31.05 18.14
C LYS A 457 -3.71 29.70 18.14
N ASP A 458 -2.80 29.49 17.19
CA ASP A 458 -2.10 28.22 17.00
C ASP A 458 -1.12 27.89 18.12
N VAL A 459 -0.75 28.88 18.94
CA VAL A 459 0.12 28.73 20.10
C VAL A 459 -0.62 28.74 21.44
N GLN A 460 -1.95 28.72 21.45
CA GLN A 460 -2.73 28.61 22.70
C GLN A 460 -2.85 27.16 23.21
N GLN A 461 -2.51 26.19 22.36
CA GLN A 461 -2.57 24.77 22.63
C GLN A 461 -1.28 24.10 22.16
N ARG A 462 -1.03 22.88 22.64
CA ARG A 462 0.15 22.10 22.27
C ARG A 462 0.21 21.84 20.75
N PRO A 463 1.41 21.84 20.13
CA PRO A 463 1.55 21.62 18.69
C PRO A 463 1.01 20.27 18.17
N ASP A 464 0.93 19.23 19.01
CA ASP A 464 0.41 17.90 18.66
C ASP A 464 -1.13 17.76 18.79
N VAL A 465 -1.81 18.80 19.29
CA VAL A 465 -3.26 18.84 19.44
C VAL A 465 -3.86 19.72 18.34
N GLY A 466 -4.88 19.21 17.65
CA GLY A 466 -5.55 19.93 16.56
C GLY A 466 -5.93 19.06 15.38
N LYS A 467 -6.52 19.72 14.37
CA LYS A 467 -7.07 19.08 13.17
C LYS A 467 -6.14 19.16 11.96
N GLY A 468 -5.17 20.07 11.95
CA GLY A 468 -4.31 20.29 10.79
C GLY A 468 -3.25 19.20 10.61
N LEU A 469 -2.74 19.06 9.38
CA LEU A 469 -1.66 18.14 9.04
C LEU A 469 -0.41 18.36 9.92
N ARG A 470 -0.06 19.61 10.27
CA ARG A 470 0.98 19.93 11.26
C ARG A 470 0.80 19.12 12.54
N ASN A 471 -0.38 19.22 13.16
CA ASN A 471 -0.64 18.61 14.46
C ASN A 471 -0.60 17.09 14.37
N LYS A 472 -1.24 16.55 13.33
CA LYS A 472 -1.28 15.11 13.03
C LYS A 472 0.12 14.52 12.83
N LEU A 473 0.99 15.18 12.06
CA LEU A 473 2.37 14.74 11.84
C LEU A 473 3.24 14.85 13.11
N ILE A 474 3.10 15.94 13.88
CA ILE A 474 3.85 16.08 15.15
C ILE A 474 3.48 14.96 16.11
N ARG A 475 2.19 14.58 16.18
CA ARG A 475 1.75 13.47 17.02
C ARG A 475 2.35 12.13 16.58
N LEU A 476 2.50 11.88 15.28
CA LEU A 476 3.17 10.67 14.78
C LEU A 476 4.63 10.60 15.23
N ILE A 477 5.34 11.73 15.32
CA ILE A 477 6.74 11.75 15.79
C ILE A 477 6.84 11.21 17.23
N SER A 478 5.83 11.45 18.05
CA SER A 478 5.75 10.99 19.43
C SER A 478 5.24 9.53 19.56
N GLN A 479 4.99 8.83 18.46
CA GLN A 479 4.50 7.44 18.40
C GLN A 479 5.51 6.52 17.67
N PRO A 480 6.54 6.03 18.38
CA PRO A 480 7.69 5.33 17.76
C PRO A 480 7.35 3.97 17.14
N GLU A 481 6.18 3.39 17.42
CA GLU A 481 5.81 2.05 16.95
C GLU A 481 5.48 1.96 15.45
N LEU A 482 5.32 3.09 14.75
CA LEU A 482 4.70 3.14 13.42
C LEU A 482 5.66 3.27 12.22
N GLN A 483 6.98 3.36 12.41
CA GLN A 483 7.99 3.71 11.38
C GLN A 483 7.74 5.05 10.63
N ALA A 484 6.55 5.62 10.77
CA ALA A 484 6.12 6.90 10.26
C ALA A 484 6.60 8.08 11.13
N ASP A 485 7.09 7.82 12.35
CA ASP A 485 7.66 8.81 13.26
C ASP A 485 8.87 9.51 12.62
N ARG A 486 9.87 8.73 12.20
CA ARG A 486 11.10 9.22 11.57
C ARG A 486 10.83 9.93 10.27
N LEU A 487 9.97 9.36 9.43
CA LEU A 487 9.58 9.95 8.15
C LEU A 487 8.78 11.25 8.34
N SER A 488 7.89 11.32 9.33
CA SER A 488 7.16 12.57 9.66
C SER A 488 8.12 13.66 10.11
N ALA A 489 9.06 13.32 10.98
CA ALA A 489 10.08 14.24 11.48
C ALA A 489 11.00 14.73 10.35
N GLU A 490 11.42 13.83 9.46
CA GLU A 490 12.23 14.14 8.27
C GLU A 490 11.48 15.06 7.29
N LEU A 491 10.19 14.79 7.03
CA LEU A 491 9.36 15.64 6.19
C LEU A 491 9.27 17.06 6.76
N LEU A 492 8.90 17.21 8.05
CA LEU A 492 8.82 18.52 8.69
C LEU A 492 10.16 19.27 8.63
N PHE A 493 11.28 18.58 8.85
CA PHE A 493 12.60 19.19 8.77
C PHE A 493 12.95 19.66 7.34
N ILE A 494 12.59 18.89 6.31
CA ILE A 494 12.76 19.29 4.90
C ILE A 494 11.91 20.52 4.58
N LEU A 495 10.64 20.55 4.98
CA LEU A 495 9.77 21.71 4.80
C LEU A 495 10.34 22.95 5.51
N CYS A 496 11.01 22.76 6.64
CA CYS A 496 11.73 23.79 7.37
C CYS A 496 13.12 24.12 6.76
N LYS A 497 13.42 23.72 5.52
CA LYS A 497 14.73 23.93 4.85
C LYS A 497 15.92 23.40 5.65
N LYS A 498 15.70 22.36 6.45
CA LYS A 498 16.68 21.81 7.40
C LYS A 498 17.19 22.84 8.43
N SER A 499 16.37 23.84 8.76
CA SER A 499 16.65 24.84 9.81
C SER A 499 16.13 24.34 11.16
N VAL A 500 17.03 24.20 12.14
CA VAL A 500 16.68 23.78 13.51
C VAL A 500 15.80 24.82 14.21
N PRO A 501 16.11 26.14 14.19
CA PRO A 501 15.23 27.15 14.79
C PRO A 501 13.82 27.14 14.20
N ARG A 502 13.70 27.00 12.88
CA ARG A 502 12.39 26.94 12.21
C ARG A 502 11.63 25.68 12.62
N LEU A 503 12.30 24.53 12.71
CA LEU A 503 11.65 23.30 13.16
C LEU A 503 11.07 23.48 14.58
N ILE A 504 11.89 23.99 15.51
CA ILE A 504 11.48 24.23 16.90
C ILE A 504 10.26 25.17 16.98
N LYS A 505 10.23 26.24 16.19
CA LYS A 505 9.08 27.16 16.11
C LYS A 505 7.76 26.42 15.82
N TYR A 506 7.76 25.48 14.87
CA TYR A 506 6.54 24.78 14.48
C TYR A 506 6.22 23.55 15.35
N THR A 507 7.23 22.89 15.94
CA THR A 507 7.02 21.61 16.64
C THR A 507 7.13 21.70 18.16
N GLY A 508 7.83 22.71 18.69
CA GLY A 508 8.39 22.68 20.04
C GLY A 508 9.62 21.76 20.12
N LEU A 509 10.61 22.13 20.94
CA LEU A 509 11.85 21.35 21.08
C LEU A 509 11.58 19.94 21.61
N GLY A 510 10.62 19.77 22.53
CA GLY A 510 10.31 18.48 23.13
C GLY A 510 9.91 17.41 22.09
N ASN A 511 9.08 17.78 21.12
CA ASN A 511 8.62 16.87 20.07
C ASN A 511 9.71 16.54 19.04
N CYS A 512 10.65 17.46 18.76
CA CYS A 512 11.71 17.23 17.78
C CYS A 512 13.07 16.83 18.38
N ALA A 513 13.22 16.82 19.71
CA ALA A 513 14.48 16.55 20.40
C ALA A 513 15.08 15.19 19.99
N GLY A 514 14.26 14.15 19.89
CA GLY A 514 14.69 12.82 19.45
C GLY A 514 15.27 12.82 18.03
N LEU A 515 14.64 13.53 17.09
CA LEU A 515 15.17 13.70 15.73
C LEU A 515 16.51 14.44 15.75
N LEU A 516 16.59 15.56 16.48
CA LEU A 516 17.80 16.39 16.56
C LEU A 516 18.97 15.63 17.19
N ALA A 517 18.71 14.85 18.24
CA ALA A 517 19.69 13.99 18.88
C ALA A 517 20.23 12.93 17.91
N ASN A 518 19.33 12.18 17.26
CA ASN A 518 19.71 11.14 16.29
C ASN A 518 20.44 11.70 15.06
N SER A 519 20.19 12.96 14.71
CA SER A 519 20.84 13.64 13.58
C SER A 519 22.14 14.37 13.95
N GLY A 520 22.53 14.37 15.24
CA GLY A 520 23.71 15.11 15.72
C GLY A 520 23.57 16.63 15.65
N LEU A 521 22.34 17.16 15.66
CA LEU A 521 22.02 18.58 15.47
C LEU A 521 21.68 19.33 16.77
N LEU A 522 21.86 18.71 17.94
CA LEU A 522 21.60 19.37 19.23
C LEU A 522 22.45 20.63 19.45
N GLY A 523 23.69 20.66 18.95
CA GLY A 523 24.55 21.85 19.03
C GLY A 523 24.03 23.05 18.22
N LYS A 524 23.03 22.86 17.36
CA LYS A 524 22.46 23.89 16.48
C LYS A 524 21.19 24.55 17.02
N ILE A 525 20.75 24.19 18.23
CA ILE A 525 19.54 24.75 18.85
C ILE A 525 19.66 26.28 19.01
N ASN A 526 20.88 26.78 19.24
CA ASN A 526 21.18 28.19 19.43
C ASN A 526 21.63 28.91 18.14
N GLU A 527 21.50 28.28 16.96
CA GLU A 527 21.79 28.96 15.68
C GLU A 527 20.84 30.16 15.50
N GLN A 528 21.38 31.32 15.12
CA GLN A 528 20.57 32.52 14.85
C GLN A 528 19.71 32.33 13.60
N LYS A 529 18.51 32.93 13.58
CA LYS A 529 17.64 32.95 12.39
C LYS A 529 18.40 33.63 11.24
N ASN A 530 18.54 32.95 10.10
CA ASN A 530 19.20 33.52 8.91
C ASN A 530 18.26 34.51 8.21
N GLY A 531 18.72 35.73 7.94
CA GLY A 531 17.93 36.78 7.27
C GLY A 531 17.45 36.45 5.85
N SER A 532 17.95 35.38 5.22
CA SER A 532 17.51 34.87 3.91
C SER A 532 16.21 34.05 3.97
N ASP A 533 15.61 33.89 5.15
CA ASP A 533 14.37 33.14 5.39
C ASP A 533 13.10 33.91 4.96
N SER A 534 13.15 34.53 3.77
CA SER A 534 12.08 35.31 3.11
C SER A 534 10.73 34.60 2.90
N GLU A 535 10.63 33.31 3.21
CA GLU A 535 9.39 32.52 3.14
C GLU A 535 8.67 32.42 4.50
N ASP A 536 9.26 32.93 5.59
CA ASP A 536 8.65 32.95 6.92
C ASP A 536 7.94 34.29 7.14
N SER A 537 6.93 34.57 6.31
CA SER A 537 6.03 35.71 6.49
C SER A 537 5.21 35.49 7.77
N GLU A 538 5.81 35.80 8.91
CA GLU A 538 5.15 35.75 10.22
C GLU A 538 3.93 36.66 10.21
N THR A 539 2.81 36.16 10.74
CA THR A 539 1.62 36.99 10.91
C THR A 539 1.86 38.01 12.02
N GLU A 540 1.34 39.21 11.85
CA GLU A 540 1.55 40.30 12.83
C GLU A 540 1.01 39.94 14.22
N ASP A 541 -0.05 39.13 14.29
CA ASP A 541 -0.61 38.68 15.56
C ASP A 541 0.27 37.63 16.27
N TYR A 542 1.01 36.77 15.54
CA TYR A 542 1.96 35.85 16.14
C TYR A 542 3.17 36.57 16.73
N LYS A 543 3.73 37.56 16.01
CA LYS A 543 4.86 38.37 16.52
C LYS A 543 4.56 39.01 17.87
N SER A 544 3.31 39.41 18.10
CA SER A 544 2.89 40.00 19.38
C SER A 544 2.91 39.04 20.58
N VAL A 545 2.95 37.73 20.32
CA VAL A 545 2.94 36.68 21.35
C VAL A 545 4.16 35.76 21.30
N GLU A 546 5.09 35.95 20.35
CA GLU A 546 6.27 35.09 20.16
C GLU A 546 7.09 34.96 21.45
N ASP A 547 7.34 36.08 22.14
CA ASP A 547 8.09 36.13 23.40
C ASP A 547 7.43 35.35 24.56
N LYS A 548 6.12 35.04 24.43
CA LYS A 548 5.34 34.32 25.45
C LYS A 548 5.30 32.82 25.19
N VAL A 549 5.72 32.36 24.01
CA VAL A 549 5.70 30.93 23.64
C VAL A 549 6.87 30.23 24.31
N ASN A 550 6.61 29.15 25.04
CA ASN A 550 7.69 28.33 25.58
C ASN A 550 8.36 27.55 24.43
N PRO A 551 9.68 27.73 24.16
CA PRO A 551 10.36 27.05 23.05
C PRO A 551 10.45 25.53 23.23
N ILE A 552 10.36 25.04 24.47
CA ILE A 552 10.39 23.61 24.77
C ILE A 552 9.07 22.95 24.35
N THR A 553 7.95 23.53 24.77
CA THR A 553 6.62 22.95 24.57
C THR A 553 5.94 23.42 23.28
N GLY A 554 6.36 24.57 22.74
CA GLY A 554 5.82 25.17 21.52
C GLY A 554 4.45 25.84 21.68
N TYR A 555 4.00 26.10 22.92
CA TYR A 555 2.73 26.78 23.20
C TYR A 555 2.83 27.72 24.41
N ILE A 556 1.83 28.58 24.57
CA ILE A 556 1.68 29.50 25.69
C ILE A 556 1.00 28.74 26.83
N GLU A 557 1.74 28.52 27.91
CA GLU A 557 1.24 27.82 29.08
C GLU A 557 0.13 28.64 29.75
N LYS A 558 -1.06 28.04 29.86
CA LYS A 558 -2.25 28.70 30.46
C LYS A 558 -2.13 28.91 31.96
N GLN A 559 -1.23 28.17 32.62
CA GLN A 559 -0.99 28.37 34.04
C GLN A 559 -0.04 29.56 34.21
N PRO A 560 -0.36 30.54 35.06
CA PRO A 560 0.66 31.46 35.52
C PRO A 560 1.80 30.61 36.09
N LYS A 561 3.05 31.01 35.85
CA LYS A 561 4.19 30.46 36.60
C LYS A 561 3.88 30.70 38.07
N TYR A 562 3.29 29.72 38.74
CA TYR A 562 3.14 29.75 40.17
C TYR A 562 4.55 29.91 40.69
N ASN A 563 4.82 31.01 41.38
CA ASN A 563 6.13 31.23 41.93
C ASN A 563 6.29 30.17 43.02
N VAL A 564 7.00 29.08 42.72
CA VAL A 564 7.10 27.89 43.59
C VAL A 564 7.54 28.29 45.01
N PHE A 565 8.23 29.43 45.11
CA PHE A 565 8.74 30.06 46.31
C PHE A 565 7.71 30.89 47.12
N GLU A 566 6.52 31.20 46.59
CA GLU A 566 5.51 32.04 47.28
C GLU A 566 4.91 31.37 48.53
N ASN A 567 4.80 30.04 48.54
CA ASN A 567 4.30 29.28 49.69
C ASN A 567 5.40 28.50 50.45
N MET A 568 6.68 28.70 50.12
CA MET A 568 7.80 28.06 50.83
C MET A 568 8.32 28.99 51.93
N SER A 569 8.52 28.46 53.13
CA SER A 569 9.30 29.17 54.16
C SER A 569 10.76 29.30 53.72
N GLU A 570 11.49 30.29 54.25
CA GLU A 570 12.93 30.44 53.95
C GLU A 570 13.72 29.15 54.26
N GLU A 571 13.37 28.46 55.35
CA GLU A 571 13.97 27.17 55.73
C GLU A 571 13.73 26.07 54.66
N GLN A 572 12.55 26.06 54.03
CA GLN A 572 12.25 25.12 52.94
C GLN A 572 13.01 25.46 51.66
N LYS A 573 13.18 26.75 51.37
CA LYS A 573 13.99 27.21 50.22
C LYS A 573 15.45 26.80 50.39
N GLU A 574 16.02 27.01 51.58
CA GLU A 574 17.37 26.57 51.91
C GLU A 574 17.52 25.05 51.81
N TYR A 575 16.54 24.29 52.34
CA TYR A 575 16.57 22.84 52.29
C TYR A 575 16.58 22.29 50.85
N GLU A 576 15.70 22.80 49.97
CA GLU A 576 15.68 22.39 48.56
C GLU A 576 16.91 22.88 47.79
N ALA A 577 17.47 24.05 48.12
CA ALA A 577 18.72 24.53 47.55
C ALA A 577 19.91 23.62 47.91
N VAL A 578 20.01 23.19 49.18
CA VAL A 578 21.04 22.23 49.64
C VAL A 578 20.86 20.88 48.94
N LYS A 579 19.63 20.41 48.80
CA LYS A 579 19.30 19.17 48.10
C LYS A 579 19.67 19.22 46.61
N LEU A 580 19.43 20.35 45.95
CA LEU A 580 19.85 20.59 44.57
C LEU A 580 21.38 20.62 44.44
N ALA A 581 22.08 21.33 45.32
CA ALA A 581 23.54 21.38 45.33
C ALA A 581 24.15 19.97 45.51
N ASN A 582 23.59 19.16 46.41
CA ASN A 582 24.00 17.77 46.61
C ASN A 582 23.74 16.89 45.38
N ALA A 583 22.60 17.08 44.71
CA ALA A 583 22.29 16.35 43.48
C ALA A 583 23.26 16.70 42.34
N LEU A 584 23.56 18.00 42.15
CA LEU A 584 24.54 18.48 41.19
C LEU A 584 25.95 17.94 41.50
N HIS A 585 26.36 17.96 42.77
CA HIS A 585 27.65 17.43 43.20
C HIS A 585 27.78 15.96 42.83
N LYS A 586 26.74 15.16 43.12
CA LYS A 586 26.70 13.75 42.78
C LYS A 586 26.77 13.49 41.27
N MET A 587 26.13 14.34 40.45
CA MET A 587 26.21 14.22 38.99
C MET A 587 27.59 14.61 38.44
N MET A 588 28.26 15.59 39.06
CA MET A 588 29.63 15.98 38.74
C MET A 588 30.63 14.87 39.12
N ASP A 589 30.51 14.28 40.30
CA ASP A 589 31.35 13.16 40.77
C ASP A 589 31.23 11.93 39.86
N LEU A 590 30.01 11.65 39.39
CA LEU A 590 29.74 10.55 38.46
C LEU A 590 30.17 10.86 37.02
N GLY A 591 30.64 12.08 36.74
CA GLY A 591 31.06 12.52 35.40
C GLY A 591 29.91 12.62 34.39
N ILE A 592 28.65 12.66 34.85
CA ILE A 592 27.46 12.74 33.99
C ILE A 592 27.29 14.16 33.46
N VAL A 593 27.62 15.17 34.27
CA VAL A 593 27.50 16.59 33.93
C VAL A 593 28.80 17.32 34.27
N SER A 594 29.27 18.18 33.36
CA SER A 594 30.42 19.07 33.61
C SER A 594 30.01 20.52 33.36
N PRO A 595 29.51 21.22 34.39
CA PRO A 595 29.14 22.63 34.30
C PRO A 595 30.34 23.49 33.86
N ALA A 596 30.10 24.52 33.06
CA ALA A 596 31.15 25.45 32.63
C ALA A 596 31.15 26.71 33.50
N VAL A 597 32.34 27.18 33.86
CA VAL A 597 32.60 28.48 34.53
C VAL A 597 33.52 29.31 33.64
N ILE A 598 33.38 30.62 33.75
CA ILE A 598 34.23 31.58 33.03
C ILE A 598 35.59 31.64 33.74
N ASP A 599 36.68 31.51 33.00
CA ASP A 599 38.03 31.68 33.53
C ASP A 599 38.45 33.16 33.53
N GLU A 600 39.57 33.48 34.19
CA GLU A 600 40.11 34.84 34.30
C GLU A 600 40.46 35.48 32.94
N LYS A 601 40.48 34.70 31.86
CA LYS A 601 40.78 35.14 30.49
C LYS A 601 39.51 35.28 29.65
N GLY A 602 38.32 35.10 30.24
CA GLY A 602 37.03 35.16 29.55
C GLY A 602 36.68 33.90 28.76
N GLY A 603 37.47 32.83 28.86
CA GLY A 603 37.20 31.52 28.27
C GLY A 603 36.34 30.63 29.19
N THR A 604 35.84 29.51 28.67
CA THR A 604 35.04 28.54 29.46
C THR A 604 35.91 27.38 29.93
N ARG A 605 35.90 27.08 31.23
CA ARG A 605 36.52 25.89 31.84
C ARG A 605 35.48 25.07 32.58
N ALA A 606 35.75 23.79 32.83
CA ALA A 606 34.87 22.97 33.68
C ALA A 606 34.92 23.46 35.15
N ALA A 607 33.77 23.47 35.81
CA ALA A 607 33.65 23.67 37.25
C ALA A 607 34.27 22.48 37.98
N THR A 608 35.10 22.77 38.98
CA THR A 608 35.71 21.74 39.83
C THR A 608 34.84 21.37 41.03
N SER A 609 33.94 22.27 41.41
CA SER A 609 33.00 22.10 42.51
C SER A 609 31.71 22.86 42.21
N VAL A 610 30.59 22.36 42.73
CA VAL A 610 29.28 23.02 42.66
C VAL A 610 29.33 24.44 43.25
N LEU A 611 30.21 24.68 44.24
CA LEU A 611 30.38 25.99 44.86
C LEU A 611 30.91 27.06 43.91
N GLU A 612 31.60 26.67 42.83
CA GLU A 612 32.07 27.62 41.82
C GLU A 612 30.92 28.23 41.01
N LEU A 613 29.73 27.61 41.04
CA LEU A 613 28.54 28.06 40.30
C LEU A 613 27.74 29.16 41.03
N VAL A 614 28.10 29.47 42.27
CA VAL A 614 27.36 30.41 43.14
C VAL A 614 28.12 31.73 43.33
N LYS A 615 29.32 31.87 42.75
CA LYS A 615 30.26 32.97 43.04
C LYS A 615 29.79 34.37 42.60
N ASP A 616 28.82 34.49 41.69
CA ASP A 616 28.40 35.77 41.11
C ASP A 616 27.03 36.29 41.63
N VAL A 617 26.51 35.75 42.74
CA VAL A 617 25.26 36.26 43.33
C VAL A 617 25.58 37.44 44.25
N GLU A 618 25.36 38.67 43.78
CA GLU A 618 25.42 39.86 44.63
C GLU A 618 24.39 39.72 45.77
N SER A 619 24.85 39.74 47.02
CA SER A 619 23.96 39.80 48.18
C SER A 619 23.19 41.13 48.16
N GLU A 620 21.86 41.08 48.06
CA GLU A 620 21.02 42.26 48.28
C GLU A 620 21.34 42.83 49.66
N LYS A 621 21.75 44.11 49.71
CA LYS A 621 21.93 44.83 50.96
C LYS A 621 20.57 44.93 51.63
N SER A 622 20.46 44.37 52.84
CA SER A 622 19.33 44.63 53.73
C SER A 622 19.28 46.13 54.04
N ASP A 623 18.29 46.84 53.51
CA ASP A 623 17.93 48.16 54.01
C ASP A 623 17.32 47.98 55.40
N SER A 624 18.07 48.37 56.41
CA SER A 624 17.58 48.61 57.75
C SER A 624 16.91 49.99 57.81
N ASP A 625 15.61 50.01 58.08
CA ASP A 625 14.94 50.99 58.96
C ASP A 625 13.65 50.39 59.53
#